data_AF-A0A2V9RAV1-F1
#
_entry.id   AF-A0A2V9RAV1-F1
#
_cell.length_a   1.000
_cell.length_b   1.000
_cell.length_c   1.000
_cell.angle_alpha   90.00
_cell.angle_beta   90.00
_cell.angle_gamma   90.00
#
_symmetry.space_group_name_H-M   'P 1'
#
loop_
_entity.id
_entity.type
_entity.pdbx_description
1 polymer ?
#
loop_
_entity_poly.entity_id
_entity_poly.type
_entity_poly.pdbx_seq_one_letter_code
_entity_poly.pdbx_strand_id
1 'polypeptide(L)'
;MSKFLLLGMTLEEVILKSTYNPAKVLHRDSEIGTLQKGTVADVLVFEEEAGEFEFADTHLRVLKGEKRLRPVQIIHNGKTLEPGSFPTKLRDLFESDYEVFRSITKETGDL
;
A
#
# COMPACT_ATOMS: atom_id res chain seq x y z
N MET A 1 2.06 -2.01 -2.14
CA MET A 1 3.17 -2.25 -3.10
C MET A 1 3.50 -3.72 -3.25
N SER A 2 3.78 -4.46 -2.17
CA SER A 2 4.20 -5.88 -2.19
C SER A 2 3.35 -6.81 -3.08
N LYS A 3 2.02 -6.71 -3.01
CA LYS A 3 1.10 -7.50 -3.85
C LYS A 3 1.36 -7.32 -5.36
N PHE A 4 1.75 -6.12 -5.80
CA PHE A 4 2.04 -5.88 -7.22
C PHE A 4 3.35 -6.53 -7.68
N LEU A 5 4.34 -6.65 -6.78
CA LEU A 5 5.55 -7.45 -7.05
C LEU A 5 5.19 -8.92 -7.27
N LEU A 6 4.30 -9.46 -6.44
CA LEU A 6 3.78 -10.82 -6.60
C LEU A 6 3.04 -11.00 -7.94
N LEU A 7 2.33 -9.98 -8.40
CA LEU A 7 1.62 -9.97 -9.69
C LEU A 7 2.54 -9.69 -10.90
N GLY A 8 3.86 -9.70 -10.71
CA GLY A 8 4.85 -9.63 -11.78
C GLY A 8 5.33 -8.22 -12.16
N MET A 9 4.94 -7.17 -11.43
CA MET A 9 5.55 -5.85 -11.64
C MET A 9 6.96 -5.80 -11.05
N THR A 10 7.86 -5.10 -11.74
CA THR A 10 9.17 -4.73 -11.21
C THR A 10 9.05 -3.72 -10.07
N LEU A 11 10.08 -3.59 -9.24
CA LEU A 11 10.09 -2.61 -8.15
C LEU A 11 9.98 -1.18 -8.69
N GLU A 12 10.67 -0.89 -9.79
CA GLU A 12 10.65 0.39 -10.49
C GLU A 12 9.25 0.75 -10.96
N GLU A 13 8.52 -0.19 -11.58
CA GLU A 13 7.14 0.03 -12.01
C GLU A 13 6.22 0.32 -10.83
N VAL A 14 6.36 -0.44 -9.73
CA VAL A 14 5.54 -0.25 -8.54
C VAL A 14 5.80 1.11 -7.89
N ILE A 15 7.07 1.52 -7.77
CA ILE A 15 7.43 2.85 -7.27
C ILE A 15 6.81 3.91 -8.18
N LEU A 16 7.07 3.86 -9.48
CA LEU A 16 6.58 4.86 -10.44
C LEU A 16 5.05 4.99 -10.42
N LYS A 17 4.33 3.86 -10.34
CA LYS A 17 2.86 3.78 -10.33
C LYS A 17 2.23 4.16 -8.99
N SER A 18 3.01 4.26 -7.91
CA SER A 18 2.52 4.64 -6.57
C SER A 18 3.03 5.99 -6.05
N THR A 19 3.99 6.63 -6.75
CA THR A 19 4.54 7.94 -6.38
C THR A 19 4.31 8.98 -7.48
N TYR A 20 5.16 9.00 -8.50
CA TYR A 20 5.22 10.05 -9.51
C TYR A 20 4.01 10.06 -10.45
N ASN A 21 3.55 8.89 -10.94
CA ASN A 21 2.42 8.84 -11.85
C ASN A 21 1.12 9.36 -11.21
N PRO A 22 0.75 8.95 -9.97
CA PRO A 22 -0.36 9.58 -9.26
C PRO A 22 -0.21 11.10 -9.07
N ALA A 23 1.00 11.57 -8.71
CA ALA A 23 1.26 13.00 -8.56
C ALA A 23 1.01 13.77 -9.87
N LYS A 24 1.46 13.21 -11.00
CA LYS A 24 1.24 13.77 -12.33
C LYS A 24 -0.23 13.81 -12.72
N VAL A 25 -0.99 12.75 -12.43
CA VAL A 25 -2.45 12.70 -12.67
C VAL A 25 -3.18 13.77 -11.86
N LEU A 26 -2.69 14.08 -10.66
CA LEU A 26 -3.24 15.13 -9.81
C LEU A 26 -2.72 16.54 -10.15
N HIS A 27 -1.84 16.68 -11.14
CA HIS A 27 -1.14 17.94 -11.47
C HIS A 27 -0.33 18.51 -10.29
N ARG A 28 0.29 17.63 -9.50
CA ARG A 28 1.11 17.96 -8.32
C ARG A 28 2.51 17.36 -8.40
N ASP A 29 2.96 16.97 -9.58
CA ASP A 29 4.28 16.38 -9.81
C ASP A 29 5.46 17.36 -9.58
N SER A 30 5.17 18.66 -9.49
CA SER A 30 6.11 19.68 -9.00
C SER A 30 6.14 19.83 -7.47
N GLU A 31 5.30 19.09 -6.72
CA GLU A 31 5.17 19.21 -5.27
C GLU A 31 5.40 17.88 -4.53
N ILE A 32 4.89 16.76 -5.04
CA ILE A 32 4.86 15.45 -4.36
C ILE A 32 5.24 14.30 -5.29
N GLY A 33 5.51 13.12 -4.70
CA GLY A 33 5.78 11.90 -5.46
C GLY A 33 7.14 11.90 -6.18
N THR A 34 8.07 12.76 -5.75
CA THR A 34 9.39 12.95 -6.34
C THR A 34 10.42 13.33 -5.26
N LEU A 35 11.71 13.10 -5.55
CA LEU A 35 12.85 13.50 -4.70
C LEU A 35 13.56 14.76 -5.22
N GLN A 36 12.91 15.52 -6.09
CA GLN A 36 13.47 16.77 -6.63
C GLN A 36 13.66 17.82 -5.53
N LYS A 37 14.67 18.69 -5.68
CA LYS A 37 14.87 19.80 -4.75
C LYS A 37 13.71 20.78 -4.85
N GLY A 38 13.19 21.23 -3.69
CA GLY A 38 12.11 22.21 -3.60
C GLY A 38 10.71 21.61 -3.51
N THR A 39 10.59 20.28 -3.57
CA THR A 39 9.33 19.55 -3.34
C THR A 39 9.17 19.15 -1.87
N VAL A 40 8.00 18.63 -1.51
CA VAL A 40 7.74 18.14 -0.15
C VAL A 40 8.67 16.98 0.18
N ALA A 41 9.30 17.04 1.36
CA ALA A 41 10.20 16.00 1.86
C ALA A 41 9.43 14.82 2.46
N ASP A 42 8.70 14.11 1.59
CA ASP A 42 7.99 12.87 1.91
C ASP A 42 8.75 11.66 1.35
N VAL A 43 9.25 10.79 2.21
CA VAL A 43 10.07 9.63 1.83
C VAL A 43 9.63 8.40 2.64
N LEU A 44 9.46 7.28 1.95
CA LEU A 44 9.29 5.96 2.56
C LEU A 44 10.56 5.15 2.33
N VAL A 45 11.20 4.71 3.42
CA VAL A 45 12.30 3.75 3.39
C VAL A 45 11.73 2.38 3.77
N PHE A 46 12.08 1.36 3.00
CA PHE A 46 11.62 0.00 3.22
C PHE A 46 12.73 -1.00 2.92
N GLU A 47 12.61 -2.19 3.49
CA GLU A 47 13.42 -3.36 3.18
C GLU A 47 12.59 -4.37 2.39
N GLU A 48 13.24 -5.09 1.46
CA GLU A 48 12.67 -6.30 0.90
C GLU A 48 12.92 -7.46 1.88
N GLU A 49 11.85 -7.96 2.46
CA GLU A 49 11.86 -9.06 3.42
C GLU A 49 11.44 -10.35 2.72
N ALA A 50 12.26 -11.39 2.82
CA ALA A 50 11.93 -12.73 2.34
C ALA A 50 11.10 -13.50 3.39
N GLY A 51 10.15 -14.32 2.93
CA GLY A 51 9.27 -15.10 3.80
C GLY A 51 7.96 -15.46 3.10
N GLU A 52 7.10 -16.25 3.75
CA GLU A 52 5.77 -16.55 3.23
C GLU A 52 4.77 -15.48 3.68
N PHE A 53 4.15 -14.78 2.72
CA PHE A 53 3.19 -13.72 2.98
C PHE A 53 1.92 -13.91 2.17
N GLU A 54 0.76 -13.68 2.80
CA GLU A 54 -0.55 -13.77 2.15
C GLU A 54 -1.04 -12.39 1.68
N PHE A 55 -1.53 -12.33 0.45
CA PHE A 55 -2.12 -11.13 -0.14
C PHE A 55 -3.52 -11.44 -0.66
N ALA A 56 -4.54 -10.96 0.05
CA ALA A 56 -5.94 -11.07 -0.36
C ALA A 56 -6.33 -9.98 -1.39
N ASP A 57 -7.30 -10.28 -2.25
CA ASP A 57 -8.01 -9.30 -3.08
C ASP A 57 -9.42 -8.98 -2.55
N THR A 58 -10.17 -8.17 -3.29
CA THR A 58 -11.54 -7.77 -2.92
C THR A 58 -12.55 -8.91 -3.00
N HIS A 59 -12.21 -10.03 -3.65
CA HIS A 59 -13.00 -11.25 -3.71
C HIS A 59 -12.47 -12.32 -2.75
N LEU A 60 -11.67 -11.91 -1.75
CA LEU A 60 -11.04 -12.79 -0.75
C LEU A 60 -10.14 -13.88 -1.33
N ARG A 61 -9.73 -13.77 -2.60
CA ARG A 61 -8.74 -14.69 -3.17
C ARG A 61 -7.38 -14.36 -2.58
N VAL A 62 -6.76 -15.37 -1.99
CA VAL A 62 -5.43 -15.25 -1.37
C VAL A 62 -4.38 -15.83 -2.30
N LEU A 63 -3.34 -15.04 -2.56
CA LEU A 63 -2.10 -15.52 -3.15
C LEU A 63 -0.98 -15.44 -2.12
N LYS A 64 -0.11 -16.45 -2.13
CA LYS A 64 1.10 -16.48 -1.31
C LYS A 64 2.28 -15.93 -2.11
N GLY A 65 3.05 -15.05 -1.51
CA GLY A 65 4.30 -14.52 -2.06
C GLY A 65 5.49 -14.80 -1.16
N GLU A 66 6.68 -14.86 -1.75
CA GLU A 66 7.94 -15.21 -1.08
C GLU A 66 8.68 -13.97 -0.53
N LYS A 67 8.12 -12.78 -0.76
CA LYS A 67 8.70 -11.52 -0.31
C LYS A 67 7.67 -10.42 -0.12
N ARG A 68 8.00 -9.44 0.73
CA ARG A 68 7.24 -8.18 0.88
C ARG A 68 8.17 -6.99 1.08
N LEU A 69 7.67 -5.80 0.79
CA LEU A 69 8.30 -4.55 1.19
C LEU A 69 7.84 -4.17 2.59
N ARG A 70 8.75 -4.18 3.56
CA ARG A 70 8.49 -3.82 4.97
C ARG A 70 8.96 -2.39 5.23
N PRO A 71 8.09 -1.47 5.67
CA PRO A 71 8.51 -0.11 5.99
C PRO A 71 9.47 -0.11 7.19
N VAL A 72 10.56 0.66 7.09
CA VAL A 72 11.56 0.80 8.15
C VAL A 72 11.69 2.23 8.65
N GLN A 73 11.44 3.23 7.80
CA GLN A 73 11.39 4.63 8.21
C GLN A 73 10.44 5.41 7.32
N ILE A 74 9.75 6.37 7.91
CA ILE A 74 8.93 7.34 7.19
C ILE A 74 9.50 8.73 7.48
N ILE A 75 9.66 9.55 6.45
CA ILE A 75 9.89 10.98 6.58
C ILE A 75 8.65 11.65 6.01
N HIS A 76 7.95 12.43 6.83
CA HIS A 76 6.77 13.17 6.41
C HIS A 76 7.00 14.66 6.64
N ASN A 77 6.93 15.45 5.58
CA ASN A 77 7.21 16.88 5.59
C ASN A 77 8.54 17.21 6.32
N GLY A 78 9.58 16.42 6.03
CA GLY A 78 10.91 16.55 6.64
C GLY A 78 11.02 16.06 8.09
N LYS A 79 9.98 15.46 8.66
CA LYS A 79 9.99 14.90 10.02
C LYS A 79 10.01 13.38 9.98
N THR A 80 10.92 12.79 10.74
CA THR A 80 11.04 11.34 10.88
C THR A 80 9.92 10.78 11.75
N LEU A 81 9.30 9.69 11.29
CA LEU A 81 8.26 8.94 11.97
C LEU A 81 8.60 7.44 11.97
N GLU A 82 8.34 6.79 13.10
CA GLU A 82 8.54 5.35 13.25
C GLU A 82 7.36 4.57 12.62
N PRO A 83 7.61 3.53 11.83
CA PRO A 83 6.53 2.70 11.29
C PRO A 83 5.63 2.15 12.40
N GLY A 84 4.32 2.35 12.27
CA GLY A 84 3.34 1.89 13.26
C GLY A 84 3.23 2.75 14.52
N SER A 85 3.93 3.90 14.60
CA SER A 85 3.86 4.78 15.78
C SER A 85 2.53 5.52 15.95
N PHE A 86 1.70 5.56 14.90
CA PHE A 86 0.38 6.19 14.94
C PHE A 86 -0.70 5.15 15.17
N PRO A 87 -1.44 5.22 16.31
CA PRO A 87 -2.60 4.37 16.50
C PRO A 87 -3.69 4.80 15.51
N THR A 88 -3.97 3.96 14.53
CA THR A 88 -5.09 4.19 13.60
C THR A 88 -6.25 3.32 14.04
N LYS A 89 -7.25 3.93 14.68
CA LYS A 89 -8.54 3.25 14.91
C LYS A 89 -9.31 3.28 13.60
N LEU A 90 -9.63 2.13 13.02
CA LEU A 90 -10.59 2.08 11.92
C LEU A 90 -11.95 2.60 12.41
N ARG A 91 -12.69 3.25 11.53
CA ARG A 91 -14.07 3.64 11.85
C ARG A 91 -14.89 2.40 12.20
N ASP A 92 -15.91 2.58 13.03
CA ASP A 92 -16.87 1.52 13.28
C ASP A 92 -17.58 1.17 11.96
N LEU A 93 -17.93 -0.11 11.80
CA LEU A 93 -18.65 -0.60 10.61
C LEU A 93 -20.12 -0.19 10.69
N PHE A 94 -20.67 0.27 9.57
CA PHE A 94 -22.10 0.53 9.39
C PHE A 94 -22.79 -0.73 8.88
N GLU A 95 -24.13 -0.78 9.01
CA GLU A 95 -24.93 -1.91 8.51
C GLU A 95 -24.66 -2.23 7.03
N SER A 96 -24.52 -1.18 6.21
CA SER A 96 -24.22 -1.31 4.78
C SER A 96 -22.88 -1.99 4.49
N ASP A 97 -21.89 -1.89 5.40
CA ASP A 97 -20.61 -2.57 5.23
C ASP A 97 -20.79 -4.10 5.36
N TYR A 98 -21.67 -4.56 6.27
CA TYR A 98 -21.95 -5.98 6.47
C TYR A 98 -22.66 -6.63 5.29
N GLU A 99 -23.45 -5.88 4.51
CA GLU A 99 -24.05 -6.41 3.27
C GLU A 99 -22.98 -6.72 2.22
N VAL A 100 -22.00 -5.83 2.05
CA VAL A 100 -20.86 -6.03 1.14
C VAL A 100 -20.04 -7.25 1.56
N PHE A 101 -19.74 -7.39 2.85
CA PHE A 101 -19.01 -8.58 3.32
C PHE A 101 -19.80 -9.87 3.10
N ARG A 102 -21.11 -9.86 3.37
CA ARG A 102 -21.99 -11.02 3.14
C ARG A 102 -22.07 -11.42 1.67
N SER A 103 -22.04 -10.47 0.73
CA SER A 103 -22.08 -10.81 -0.70
C SER A 103 -20.77 -11.47 -1.14
N ILE A 104 -19.63 -10.93 -0.70
CA ILE A 104 -18.32 -11.46 -1.05
C ILE A 104 -18.12 -12.86 -0.46
N THR A 105 -18.52 -13.10 0.78
CA THR A 105 -18.36 -14.42 1.41
C THR A 105 -19.25 -15.49 0.76
N LYS A 106 -20.51 -15.16 0.44
CA LYS A 106 -21.43 -16.09 -0.26
C LYS A 106 -20.93 -16.53 -1.63
N GLU A 107 -20.29 -15.64 -2.38
CA GLU A 107 -19.74 -15.94 -3.72
C GLU A 107 -18.49 -16.83 -3.67
N THR A 108 -17.77 -16.84 -2.54
CA THR A 108 -16.52 -17.59 -2.43
C THR A 108 -16.76 -19.08 -2.16
N GLY A 109 -17.98 -19.46 -1.74
CA GLY A 109 -18.30 -20.81 -1.27
C GLY A 109 -17.57 -21.09 0.05
N ASP A 110 -18.29 -21.49 1.08
CA ASP A 110 -17.69 -21.83 2.37
C ASP A 110 -16.50 -22.79 2.18
N LEU A 111 -15.33 -22.39 2.70
CA LEU A 111 -14.15 -23.25 2.90
C LEU A 111 -14.45 -24.32 3.95
#